data_AF-A0A4U1BIM3-F1
#
_entry.id   AF-A0A4U1BIM3-F1
#
_cell.length_a   1.000
_cell.length_b   1.000
_cell.length_c   1.000
_cell.angle_alpha   90.00
_cell.angle_beta   90.00
_cell.angle_gamma   90.00
#
_symmetry.space_group_name_H-M   'P 1'
#
loop_
_entity.id
_entity.type
_entity.pdbx_description
1 polymer ?
#
loop_
_entity_poly.entity_id
_entity_poly.type
_entity_poly.pdbx_seq_one_letter_code
_entity_poly.pdbx_strand_id
1 'polypeptide(L)'
;MYMEMMKQFQDQAQRFSAPWVEMNQLLADHYQQLTRLQQEAGKHYTDLSIDQIQACADVKDLQTLTALAGKQMQLMGEISGRMMQDMQTLNEMGQAFRASMDKLTRPQS
;
A
#
# COMPACT_ATOMS: atom_id res chain seq x y z
N MET A 1 -44.02 21.25 -12.80
CA MET A 1 -43.27 21.83 -13.94
C MET A 1 -41.98 22.56 -13.54
N TYR A 2 -41.99 23.76 -12.94
CA TYR A 2 -40.75 24.49 -12.60
C TYR A 2 -39.90 23.77 -11.54
N MET A 3 -40.55 23.23 -10.50
CA MET A 3 -39.89 22.48 -9.44
C MET A 3 -39.31 21.14 -9.95
N GLU A 4 -39.98 20.48 -10.91
CA GLU A 4 -39.49 19.25 -11.55
C GLU A 4 -38.31 19.53 -12.49
N MET A 5 -38.32 20.65 -13.23
CA MET A 5 -37.20 21.11 -14.03
C MET A 5 -35.96 21.41 -13.17
N MET A 6 -36.15 22.09 -12.04
CA MET A 6 -35.07 22.34 -11.07
C MET A 6 -34.50 21.04 -10.50
N LYS A 7 -35.38 20.06 -10.20
CA LYS A 7 -34.98 18.75 -9.67
C LYS A 7 -34.23 17.92 -10.71
N GLN A 8 -34.71 17.87 -11.95
CA GLN A 8 -34.03 17.20 -13.06
C GLN A 8 -32.66 17.83 -13.36
N PHE A 9 -32.56 19.16 -13.31
CA PHE A 9 -31.30 19.87 -13.48
C PHE A 9 -30.31 19.53 -12.35
N GLN A 10 -30.79 19.48 -11.10
CA GLN A 10 -29.99 19.11 -9.94
C GLN A 10 -29.51 17.65 -10.02
N ASP A 11 -30.40 16.72 -10.38
CA ASP A 11 -30.07 15.30 -10.56
C ASP A 11 -29.08 15.10 -11.73
N GLN A 12 -29.22 15.87 -12.80
CA GLN A 12 -28.30 15.84 -13.94
C GLN A 12 -26.93 16.42 -13.57
N ALA A 13 -26.88 17.55 -12.86
CA ALA A 13 -25.64 18.13 -12.37
C ALA A 13 -24.89 17.20 -11.38
N GLN A 14 -25.63 16.50 -10.51
CA GLN A 14 -25.05 15.45 -9.65
C GLN A 14 -24.49 14.28 -10.47
N ARG A 15 -25.24 13.78 -11.46
CA ARG A 15 -24.76 12.69 -12.34
C ARG A 15 -23.50 13.04 -13.13
N PHE A 16 -23.33 14.29 -13.54
CA PHE A 16 -22.13 14.72 -14.26
C PHE A 16 -20.92 14.95 -13.33
N SER A 17 -21.13 15.32 -12.07
CA SER A 17 -20.05 15.62 -11.12
C SER A 17 -19.62 14.42 -10.26
N ALA A 18 -20.53 13.49 -9.97
CA ALA A 18 -20.26 12.31 -9.15
C ALA A 18 -19.08 11.45 -9.66
N PRO A 19 -18.93 11.15 -10.96
CA PRO A 19 -17.81 10.35 -11.45
C PRO A 19 -16.43 10.99 -11.19
N TRP A 20 -16.35 12.33 -11.26
CA TRP A 20 -15.11 13.07 -10.98
C TRP A 20 -14.76 13.04 -9.50
N VAL A 21 -15.76 13.14 -8.62
CA VAL A 21 -15.58 13.03 -7.17
C VAL A 21 -15.12 11.62 -6.80
N GLU A 22 -15.78 10.60 -7.33
CA GLU A 22 -15.43 9.19 -7.09
C GLU A 22 -14.03 8.84 -7.64
N MET A 23 -13.64 9.36 -8.80
CA MET A 23 -12.29 9.17 -9.34
C MET A 23 -11.23 9.81 -8.44
N ASN A 24 -11.45 11.04 -7.95
CA ASN A 24 -10.51 11.70 -7.04
C ASN A 24 -10.37 10.94 -5.71
N GLN A 25 -11.48 10.42 -5.17
CA GLN A 25 -11.47 9.58 -3.97
C GLN A 25 -10.69 8.29 -4.20
N LEU A 26 -10.95 7.58 -5.31
CA LEU A 26 -10.22 6.36 -5.67
C LEU A 26 -8.70 6.61 -5.77
N LEU A 27 -8.29 7.69 -6.43
CA LEU A 27 -6.88 8.05 -6.53
C LEU A 27 -6.28 8.34 -5.15
N ALA A 28 -6.95 9.15 -4.33
CA ALA A 28 -6.48 9.49 -2.99
C ALA A 28 -6.32 8.24 -2.11
N ASP A 29 -7.28 7.32 -2.16
CA ASP A 29 -7.25 6.07 -1.41
C ASP A 29 -6.09 5.17 -1.85
N HIS A 30 -5.86 5.03 -3.16
CA HIS A 30 -4.72 4.27 -3.68
C HIS A 30 -3.38 4.88 -3.29
N TYR A 31 -3.23 6.20 -3.38
CA TYR A 31 -2.03 6.89 -2.90
C TYR A 31 -1.81 6.68 -1.40
N GLN A 32 -2.88 6.71 -0.60
CA GLN A 32 -2.80 6.47 0.83
C GLN A 32 -2.34 5.03 1.12
N GLN A 33 -2.88 4.03 0.41
CA GLN A 33 -2.49 2.63 0.57
C GLN A 33 -1.01 2.41 0.19
N LEU A 34 -0.56 2.97 -0.94
CA LEU A 34 0.84 2.93 -1.35
C LEU A 34 1.77 3.59 -0.32
N THR A 35 1.37 4.74 0.23
CA THR A 35 2.14 5.45 1.25
C THR A 35 2.27 4.63 2.53
N ARG A 36 1.19 3.96 2.98
CA ARG A 36 1.24 3.05 4.13
C ARG A 36 2.19 1.90 3.89
N LEU A 37 2.13 1.27 2.70
CA LEU A 37 3.05 0.18 2.35
C LEU A 37 4.51 0.65 2.40
N GLN A 38 4.82 1.81 1.82
CA GLN A 38 6.18 2.38 1.86
C GLN A 38 6.63 2.70 3.29
N GLN A 39 5.73 3.23 4.13
CA GLN A 39 6.01 3.53 5.52
C GLN A 39 6.31 2.25 6.32
N GLU A 40 5.51 1.20 6.15
CA GLU A 40 5.72 -0.09 6.81
C GLU A 40 7.03 -0.74 6.38
N ALA A 41 7.30 -0.79 5.08
CA ALA A 41 8.56 -1.31 4.54
C ALA A 41 9.76 -0.51 5.09
N GLY A 42 9.68 0.83 5.09
CA GLY A 42 10.72 1.69 5.63
C GLY A 42 10.98 1.47 7.13
N LYS A 43 9.91 1.35 7.93
CA LYS A 43 10.01 1.02 9.35
C LYS A 43 10.68 -0.33 9.55
N HIS A 44 10.23 -1.35 8.83
CA HIS A 44 10.77 -2.70 8.94
C HIS A 44 12.28 -2.73 8.62
N TYR A 45 12.70 -2.15 7.49
CA TYR A 45 14.13 -2.12 7.14
C TYR A 45 14.97 -1.30 8.12
N THR A 46 14.40 -0.25 8.71
CA THR A 46 15.08 0.53 9.77
C THR A 46 15.27 -0.35 11.02
N ASP A 47 14.22 -1.02 11.47
CA ASP A 47 14.26 -1.92 12.62
C ASP A 47 15.31 -3.04 12.40
N LEU A 48 15.33 -3.66 11.21
CA LEU A 48 16.35 -4.64 10.82
C LEU A 48 17.79 -4.09 10.86
N SER A 49 17.98 -2.85 10.42
CA SER A 49 19.31 -2.22 10.42
C SER A 49 19.83 -1.97 11.85
N ILE A 50 18.94 -1.57 12.75
CA ILE A 50 19.26 -1.36 14.17
C ILE A 50 19.62 -2.69 14.81
N ASP A 51 18.82 -3.73 14.57
CA ASP A 51 19.07 -5.08 15.09
C ASP A 51 20.41 -5.64 14.60
N GLN A 52 20.76 -5.38 13.34
CA GLN A 52 22.05 -5.78 12.77
C GLN A 52 23.23 -5.03 13.42
N ILE A 53 23.09 -3.73 13.68
CA ILE A 53 24.12 -2.93 14.38
C ILE A 53 24.31 -3.44 15.80
N GLN A 54 23.24 -3.71 16.54
CA GLN A 54 23.29 -4.26 17.89
C GLN A 54 23.95 -5.64 17.90
N ALA A 55 23.54 -6.52 16.96
CA ALA A 55 24.12 -7.85 16.84
C ALA A 55 25.63 -7.82 16.54
N CYS A 56 26.09 -6.85 15.74
CA CYS A 56 27.52 -6.64 15.49
C CYS A 56 28.25 -6.09 16.72
N ALA A 57 27.64 -5.17 17.47
CA ALA A 57 28.23 -4.59 18.69
C ALA A 57 28.41 -5.63 19.82
N ASP A 58 27.58 -6.67 19.83
CA ASP A 58 27.64 -7.76 20.82
C ASP A 58 28.70 -8.83 20.53
N VAL A 59 29.39 -8.77 19.39
CA VAL A 59 30.46 -9.73 19.04
C VAL A 59 31.70 -9.49 19.90
N LYS A 60 32.07 -10.48 20.71
CA LYS A 60 33.21 -10.43 21.63
C LYS A 60 34.16 -11.62 21.49
N ASP A 61 33.71 -12.69 20.84
CA ASP A 61 34.42 -13.96 20.71
C ASP A 61 33.88 -14.79 19.53
N LEU A 62 34.51 -15.94 19.26
CA LEU A 62 34.08 -16.87 18.19
C LEU A 62 32.65 -17.40 18.37
N GLN A 63 32.14 -17.47 19.61
CA GLN A 63 30.81 -18.00 19.90
C GLN A 63 29.73 -16.99 19.51
N THR A 64 29.91 -15.73 19.90
CA THR A 64 29.08 -14.59 19.49
C THR A 64 29.17 -14.31 17.99
N LEU A 65 30.33 -14.55 17.36
CA LEU A 65 30.48 -14.50 15.90
C LEU A 65 29.64 -15.58 15.20
N THR A 66 29.59 -16.79 15.73
CA THR A 66 28.75 -17.88 15.20
C THR A 66 27.26 -17.55 15.36
N ALA A 67 26.88 -16.94 16.49
CA ALA A 67 25.52 -16.45 16.71
C ALA A 67 25.11 -15.37 15.70
N LEU A 68 26.03 -14.45 15.36
CA LEU A 68 25.80 -13.44 14.33
C LEU A 68 25.52 -14.06 12.95
N ALA A 69 26.27 -15.10 12.56
CA ALA A 69 26.04 -15.81 11.30
C ALA A 69 24.64 -16.46 11.25
N GLY A 70 24.17 -17.02 12.37
CA GLY A 70 22.80 -17.53 12.49
C GLY A 70 21.75 -16.43 12.35
N LYS A 71 21.94 -15.28 13.01
CA LYS A 71 21.07 -14.10 12.88
C LYS A 71 21.01 -13.56 11.45
N GLN A 72 22.15 -13.52 10.73
CA GLN A 72 22.17 -13.09 9.33
C GLN A 72 21.30 -13.98 8.43
N MET A 73 21.29 -15.30 8.65
CA MET A 73 20.46 -16.22 7.88
C MET A 73 18.96 -16.01 8.15
N GLN A 74 18.60 -15.78 9.43
CA GLN A 74 17.22 -15.45 9.81
C GLN A 74 16.78 -14.12 9.20
N LEU A 75 17.64 -13.10 9.26
CA LEU A 75 17.42 -11.79 8.65
C LEU A 75 17.15 -11.90 7.14
N MET A 76 17.90 -12.72 6.41
CA MET A 76 17.65 -12.95 4.99
C MET A 76 16.27 -13.58 4.74
N GLY A 77 15.86 -14.52 5.59
CA GLY A 77 14.52 -15.12 5.55
C GLY A 77 13.42 -14.09 5.79
N GLU A 78 13.58 -13.23 6.79
CA GLU A 78 12.63 -12.15 7.10
C GLU A 78 12.54 -11.13 5.97
N ILE A 79 13.67 -10.68 5.41
CA ILE A 79 13.70 -9.75 4.27
C ILE A 79 12.98 -10.37 3.06
N SER A 80 13.27 -11.63 2.73
CA SER A 80 12.65 -12.32 1.61
C SER A 80 11.15 -12.50 1.84
N GLY A 81 10.74 -12.92 3.04
CA GLY A 81 9.34 -13.09 3.42
C GLY A 81 8.56 -11.77 3.32
N ARG A 82 9.10 -10.69 3.88
CA ARG A 82 8.48 -9.37 3.82
C ARG A 82 8.39 -8.85 2.40
N MET A 83 9.43 -9.03 1.59
CA MET A 83 9.42 -8.61 0.19
C MET A 83 8.33 -9.31 -0.62
N MET A 84 8.13 -10.63 -0.42
CA MET A 84 7.04 -11.35 -1.07
C MET A 84 5.67 -10.82 -0.62
N GLN A 85 5.49 -10.53 0.67
CA GLN A 85 4.24 -9.96 1.19
C GLN A 85 3.97 -8.58 0.60
N ASP A 86 4.98 -7.71 0.53
CA ASP A 86 4.85 -6.37 -0.04
C ASP A 86 4.52 -6.45 -1.54
N MET A 87 5.13 -7.38 -2.29
CA MET A 87 4.81 -7.64 -3.70
C MET A 87 3.37 -8.15 -3.88
N GLN A 88 2.92 -9.06 -3.03
CA GLN A 88 1.55 -9.56 -3.06
C GLN A 88 0.56 -8.43 -2.80
N THR A 89 0.82 -7.61 -1.77
CA THR A 89 0.00 -6.45 -1.43
C THR A 89 -0.05 -5.44 -2.59
N LEU A 90 1.09 -5.15 -3.22
CA LEU A 90 1.15 -4.31 -4.44
C LEU A 90 0.29 -4.84 -5.57
N ASN A 91 0.35 -6.14 -5.83
CA ASN A 91 -0.43 -6.78 -6.87
C ASN A 91 -1.94 -6.69 -6.57
N GLU A 92 -2.34 -6.94 -5.32
CA GLU A 92 -3.73 -6.82 -4.87
C GLU A 92 -4.25 -5.38 -4.99
N MET A 93 -3.46 -4.39 -4.56
CA MET A 93 -3.79 -2.96 -4.74
C MET A 93 -3.98 -2.60 -6.21
N GLY A 94 -3.09 -3.07 -7.10
CA GLY A 94 -3.18 -2.81 -8.53
C GLY A 94 -4.43 -3.42 -9.18
N GLN A 95 -4.79 -4.64 -8.78
CA GLN A 95 -6.03 -5.29 -9.24
C GLN A 95 -7.27 -4.55 -8.74
N ALA A 96 -7.28 -4.14 -7.47
CA ALA A 96 -8.38 -3.36 -6.89
C ALA A 96 -8.53 -1.99 -7.55
N PHE A 97 -7.41 -1.32 -7.89
CA PHE A 97 -7.43 -0.06 -8.65
C PHE A 97 -8.11 -0.26 -9.99
N ARG A 98 -7.63 -1.24 -10.76
CA ARG A 98 -8.14 -1.54 -12.09
C ARG A 98 -9.62 -1.87 -12.07
N ALA A 99 -10.05 -2.74 -11.14
CA ALA A 99 -11.46 -3.10 -11.00
C ALA A 99 -12.35 -1.89 -10.67
N SER A 100 -11.84 -0.93 -9.88
CA SER A 100 -12.56 0.29 -9.52
C SER A 100 -12.62 1.29 -10.68
N MET A 101 -11.52 1.44 -11.43
CA MET A 101 -11.48 2.24 -12.66
C MET A 101 -12.40 1.67 -13.75
N ASP A 102 -12.45 0.34 -13.92
CA ASP A 102 -13.34 -0.32 -14.87
C ASP A 102 -14.81 -0.09 -14.51
N LYS A 103 -15.15 0.02 -13.22
CA LYS A 103 -16.51 0.37 -12.76
C LYS A 103 -16.87 1.82 -13.06
N LEU A 104 -15.92 2.75 -12.87
CA LEU A 104 -16.11 4.18 -13.14
C LEU A 104 -16.22 4.51 -14.63
N THR A 105 -15.55 3.74 -15.48
CA THR A 105 -15.46 3.99 -16.93
C THR A 105 -16.47 3.20 -17.77
N ARG A 106 -17.12 2.17 -17.20
CA ARG A 106 -18.18 1.44 -17.89
C ARG A 106 -19.41 2.34 -18.04
N PRO A 107 -19.98 2.47 -19.25
CA PRO A 107 -21.22 3.19 -19.44
C PRO A 107 -22.32 2.46 -18.67
N GLN A 108 -22.93 3.15 -17.69
CA GLN A 108 -24.16 2.68 -17.06
C GLN A 108 -25.23 2.65 -18.16
N SER A 109 -25.54 1.44 -18.64
CA SER A 109 -26.59 1.16 -19.63
C SER A 109 -27.88 0.85 -18.90
#